data_AF-A0A8T1ZY37-F1
#
_entry.id   AF-A0A8T1ZY37-F1
#
_cell.length_a   1.000
_cell.length_b   1.000
_cell.length_c   1.000
_cell.angle_alpha   90.00
_cell.angle_beta   90.00
_cell.angle_gamma   90.00
#
_symmetry.space_group_name_H-M   'P 1'
#
loop_
_entity.id
_entity.type
_entity.pdbx_description
1 polymer ?
#
loop_
_entity_poly.entity_id
_entity_poly.type
_entity_poly.pdbx_seq_one_letter_code
_entity_poly.pdbx_strand_id
1 'polypeptide(L)'
;MASITNSHFILLFLIFSTFIVFTLALDLLDVAAEAPDGLLPLSKKHVVIRNTVTNGEVLNIHCKSSEDDLGHIRLKHGHTWDFRFRVNFSLSTYFRCHFWWNAVPGGPNYFSYWFDIFTVYRDDNPLGRYPVCSECIWEMSKLRQNSICRINRDKSGWCFRMDTEP
;
A
#
# COMPACT_ATOMS: atom_id res chain seq x y z
N MET A 1 -54.70 -39.85 -20.07
CA MET A 1 -53.47 -40.26 -19.34
C MET A 1 -52.29 -39.97 -20.26
N ALA A 2 -51.50 -38.94 -19.96
CA ALA A 2 -50.32 -38.61 -20.79
C ALA A 2 -49.16 -39.52 -20.35
N SER A 3 -48.64 -40.34 -21.26
CA SER A 3 -47.51 -41.24 -20.99
C SER A 3 -46.20 -40.47 -21.16
N ILE A 4 -45.45 -40.34 -20.07
CA ILE A 4 -44.07 -39.85 -20.12
C ILE A 4 -43.24 -40.85 -20.92
N THR A 5 -42.56 -40.39 -21.96
CA THR A 5 -41.68 -41.24 -22.79
C THR A 5 -40.27 -41.25 -22.20
N ASN A 6 -39.47 -42.27 -22.53
CA ASN A 6 -38.07 -42.37 -22.11
C ASN A 6 -37.25 -41.13 -22.51
N SER A 7 -37.62 -40.46 -23.61
CA SER A 7 -37.00 -39.22 -24.06
C SER A 7 -37.24 -38.04 -23.10
N HIS A 8 -38.41 -37.96 -22.47
CA HIS A 8 -38.70 -36.94 -21.45
C HIS A 8 -37.87 -37.16 -20.18
N PHE A 9 -37.67 -38.40 -19.74
CA PHE A 9 -36.81 -38.71 -18.59
C PHE A 9 -35.35 -38.34 -18.86
N ILE A 10 -34.85 -38.60 -20.07
CA ILE A 10 -33.49 -38.21 -20.47
C ILE A 10 -33.34 -36.69 -20.47
N LEU A 11 -34.33 -35.95 -21.02
CA LEU A 11 -34.28 -34.49 -21.05
C LEU A 11 -34.29 -33.89 -19.64
N LEU A 12 -35.13 -34.41 -18.74
CA LEU A 12 -35.17 -33.96 -17.33
C LEU A 12 -33.85 -34.25 -16.60
N PHE A 13 -33.21 -35.39 -16.89
CA PHE A 13 -31.91 -35.73 -16.32
C PHE A 13 -30.80 -34.77 -16.78
N LEU A 14 -30.81 -34.35 -18.05
CA LEU A 14 -29.86 -33.36 -18.58
C LEU A 14 -30.09 -31.95 -18.01
N ILE A 15 -31.34 -31.55 -17.82
CA ILE A 15 -31.66 -30.27 -17.18
C ILE A 15 -31.22 -30.28 -15.72
N PHE A 16 -31.44 -31.38 -15.00
CA PHE A 16 -31.04 -31.50 -13.60
C PHE A 16 -29.52 -31.52 -13.43
N SER A 17 -28.80 -32.25 -14.29
CA SER A 17 -27.34 -32.29 -14.24
C SER A 17 -26.68 -30.96 -14.57
N THR A 18 -27.23 -30.22 -15.54
CA THR A 18 -26.74 -28.86 -15.88
C THR A 18 -27.00 -27.87 -14.75
N PHE A 19 -28.15 -27.94 -14.08
CA PHE A 19 -28.42 -27.15 -12.89
C PHE A 19 -27.43 -27.43 -11.75
N ILE A 20 -27.11 -28.71 -11.49
CA ILE A 20 -26.12 -29.09 -10.46
C ILE A 20 -24.73 -28.56 -10.81
N VAL A 21 -24.29 -28.69 -12.07
CA VAL A 21 -23.00 -28.16 -12.52
C VAL A 21 -22.96 -26.64 -12.37
N PHE A 22 -24.06 -25.95 -12.68
CA PHE A 22 -24.15 -24.50 -12.55
C PHE A 22 -24.12 -24.03 -11.08
N THR A 23 -24.82 -24.72 -10.17
CA THR A 23 -24.76 -24.41 -8.73
C THR A 23 -23.38 -24.64 -8.15
N LEU A 24 -22.71 -25.76 -8.53
CA LEU A 24 -21.33 -26.03 -8.09
C LEU A 24 -20.33 -25.00 -8.61
N ALA A 25 -20.53 -24.49 -9.83
CA ALA A 25 -19.71 -23.42 -10.39
C ALA A 25 -19.93 -22.09 -9.65
N LEU A 26 -21.17 -21.75 -9.28
CA LEU A 26 -21.50 -20.57 -8.47
C LEU A 26 -20.85 -20.63 -7.08
N ASP A 27 -20.92 -21.78 -6.40
CA ASP A 27 -20.28 -21.97 -5.09
C ASP A 27 -18.75 -21.84 -5.17
N LEU A 28 -18.14 -22.29 -6.28
CA LEU A 28 -16.69 -22.15 -6.52
C LEU A 28 -16.28 -20.69 -6.81
N LEU A 29 -17.17 -19.88 -7.37
CA LEU A 29 -16.94 -18.45 -7.58
C LEU A 29 -16.93 -17.67 -6.25
N ASP A 30 -17.77 -18.03 -5.29
CA ASP A 30 -17.77 -17.40 -3.96
C ASP A 30 -16.49 -17.72 -3.17
N VAL A 31 -15.88 -18.90 -3.40
CA VAL A 31 -14.57 -19.26 -2.80
C VAL A 31 -13.41 -18.41 -3.34
N ALA A 32 -13.57 -17.75 -4.49
CA ALA A 32 -12.56 -16.84 -5.03
C ALA A 32 -12.63 -15.41 -4.43
N ALA A 33 -13.62 -15.11 -3.60
CA ALA A 33 -13.80 -13.79 -3.02
C ALA A 33 -13.08 -13.66 -1.67
N GLU A 34 -11.74 -13.58 -1.72
CA GLU A 34 -10.85 -12.69 -0.94
C GLU A 34 -9.43 -13.00 -1.40
N ALA A 35 -9.07 -12.55 -2.62
CA ALA A 35 -7.68 -12.59 -3.03
C ALA A 35 -6.87 -11.80 -1.98
N PRO A 36 -5.81 -12.38 -1.39
CA PRO A 36 -5.05 -11.68 -0.35
C PRO A 36 -4.52 -10.37 -0.94
N ASP A 37 -4.79 -9.26 -0.25
CA ASP A 37 -4.25 -7.96 -0.62
C ASP A 37 -2.71 -8.04 -0.58
N GLY A 38 -2.07 -7.82 -1.73
CA GLY A 38 -0.62 -7.68 -1.87
C GLY A 38 0.09 -8.75 -2.70
N LEU A 39 1.35 -8.45 -3.07
CA LEU A 39 2.14 -9.15 -4.07
C LEU A 39 1.42 -9.29 -5.42
N LEU A 40 0.53 -8.34 -5.71
CA LEU A 40 -0.23 -8.29 -6.95
C LEU A 40 0.43 -7.29 -7.91
N PRO A 41 0.86 -7.74 -9.11
CA PRO A 41 1.30 -6.83 -10.16
C PRO A 41 0.24 -5.76 -10.44
N LEU A 42 0.68 -4.55 -10.75
CA LEU A 42 -0.18 -3.40 -11.03
C LEU A 42 -1.12 -2.98 -9.89
N SER A 43 -0.89 -3.49 -8.66
CA SER A 43 -1.62 -3.06 -7.47
C SER A 43 -1.47 -1.55 -7.28
N LYS A 44 -2.59 -0.86 -7.05
CA LYS A 44 -2.59 0.59 -6.87
C LYS A 44 -2.08 0.90 -5.47
N LYS A 45 -1.15 1.84 -5.37
CA LYS A 45 -0.59 2.31 -4.11
C LYS A 45 -0.70 3.81 -4.00
N HIS A 46 -0.90 4.27 -2.78
CA HIS A 46 -1.02 5.67 -2.43
C HIS A 46 -0.14 5.94 -1.21
N VAL A 47 0.93 6.69 -1.40
CA VAL A 47 1.83 7.09 -0.31
C VAL A 47 1.46 8.50 0.11
N VAL A 48 1.27 8.69 1.41
CA VAL A 48 0.87 9.96 2.02
C VAL A 48 1.92 10.32 3.06
N ILE A 49 2.58 11.46 2.91
CA ILE A 49 3.58 11.95 3.85
C ILE A 49 3.05 13.22 4.52
N ARG A 50 2.97 13.21 5.86
CA ARG A 50 2.55 14.37 6.65
C ARG A 50 3.74 14.96 7.38
N ASN A 51 3.89 16.28 7.27
CA ASN A 51 4.89 16.98 8.04
C ASN A 51 4.41 17.20 9.48
N THR A 52 4.91 16.36 10.39
CA THR A 52 4.66 16.42 11.84
C THR A 52 5.92 16.71 12.65
N VAL A 53 6.98 17.25 12.02
CA VAL A 53 8.24 17.59 12.71
C VAL A 53 7.94 18.54 13.88
N THR A 54 8.48 18.22 15.06
CA THR A 54 8.07 18.84 16.32
C THR A 54 8.45 20.30 16.46
N ASN A 55 9.46 20.76 15.73
CA ASN A 55 9.92 22.15 15.74
C ASN A 55 9.15 23.05 14.77
N GLY A 56 8.12 22.55 14.08
CA GLY A 56 7.26 23.36 13.21
C GLY A 56 7.89 23.74 11.87
N GLU A 57 9.07 23.21 11.54
CA GLU A 57 9.82 23.58 10.33
C GLU A 57 9.21 22.99 9.05
N VAL A 58 9.59 23.59 7.92
CA VAL A 58 9.27 23.06 6.59
C VAL A 58 10.10 21.80 6.34
N LEU A 59 9.40 20.70 6.06
CA LEU A 59 10.01 19.44 5.68
C LEU A 59 10.28 19.46 4.17
N ASN A 60 11.55 19.30 3.80
CA ASN A 60 11.93 19.09 2.42
C ASN A 60 11.98 17.59 2.13
N ILE A 61 11.44 17.21 0.97
CA ILE A 61 11.30 15.82 0.56
C ILE A 61 11.80 15.72 -0.88
N HIS A 62 12.62 14.72 -1.17
CA HIS A 62 12.93 14.32 -2.53
C HIS A 62 12.84 12.80 -2.62
N CYS A 63 11.93 12.28 -3.43
CA CYS A 63 11.66 10.85 -3.53
C CYS A 63 11.93 10.35 -4.94
N LYS A 64 12.59 9.20 -5.06
CA LYS A 64 12.86 8.55 -6.34
C LYS A 64 12.64 7.03 -6.26
N SER A 65 12.23 6.44 -7.36
CA SER A 65 12.29 5.00 -7.62
C SER A 65 13.37 4.72 -8.69
N SER A 66 13.44 3.48 -9.18
CA SER A 66 14.26 3.16 -10.35
C SER A 66 13.74 3.79 -11.65
N GLU A 67 12.44 4.10 -11.72
CA GLU A 67 11.76 4.51 -12.96
C GLU A 67 11.27 5.97 -12.90
N ASP A 68 11.01 6.49 -11.70
CA ASP A 68 10.36 7.78 -11.48
C ASP A 68 11.15 8.64 -10.48
N ASP A 69 11.37 9.91 -10.84
CA ASP A 69 11.81 10.96 -9.91
C ASP A 69 10.61 11.89 -9.63
N LEU A 70 10.22 11.99 -8.36
CA LEU A 70 9.08 12.80 -7.93
C LEU A 70 9.46 14.26 -7.66
N GLY A 71 10.75 14.60 -7.77
CA GLY A 71 11.27 15.95 -7.61
C GLY A 71 11.38 16.40 -6.16
N HIS A 72 11.71 17.68 -5.98
CA HIS A 72 11.84 18.32 -4.67
C HIS A 72 10.53 18.97 -4.23
N ILE A 73 10.07 18.60 -3.03
CA ILE A 73 8.85 19.08 -2.42
C ILE A 73 9.19 19.83 -1.12
N ARG A 74 8.58 21.00 -0.93
CA ARG A 74 8.67 21.80 0.31
C ARG A 74 7.34 21.73 1.04
N LEU A 75 7.26 20.92 2.09
CA LEU A 75 6.04 20.63 2.82
C LEU A 75 5.97 21.41 4.13
N LYS A 76 5.04 22.37 4.24
CA LYS A 76 4.81 23.15 5.45
C LYS A 76 4.36 22.25 6.63
N HIS A 77 4.64 22.67 7.86
CA HIS A 77 4.20 21.93 9.04
C HIS A 77 2.67 21.77 9.07
N GLY A 78 2.19 20.58 9.41
CA GLY A 78 0.77 20.21 9.42
C GLY A 78 0.18 19.92 8.03
N HIS A 79 0.92 20.17 6.95
CA HIS A 79 0.46 19.82 5.60
C HIS A 79 0.84 18.39 5.21
N THR A 80 0.18 17.91 4.17
CA THR A 80 0.37 16.59 3.58
C THR A 80 0.79 16.72 2.13
N TRP A 81 1.68 15.84 1.68
CA TRP A 81 1.97 15.60 0.27
C TRP A 81 1.79 14.11 -0.02
N ASP A 82 1.25 13.78 -1.18
CA ASP A 82 0.96 12.41 -1.57
C ASP A 82 1.21 12.16 -3.04
N PHE A 83 1.45 10.90 -3.37
CA PHE A 83 1.57 10.43 -4.74
C PHE A 83 1.01 9.01 -4.89
N ARG A 84 0.59 8.68 -6.11
CA ARG A 84 -0.01 7.39 -6.44
C ARG A 84 0.78 6.74 -7.56
N PHE A 85 0.91 5.43 -7.48
CA PHE A 85 1.61 4.61 -8.46
C PHE A 85 1.00 3.22 -8.52
N ARG A 86 1.54 2.39 -9.42
CA ARG A 86 1.22 0.97 -9.51
C ARG A 86 2.49 0.17 -9.32
N VAL A 87 2.40 -0.96 -8.60
CA VAL A 87 3.52 -1.90 -8.50
C VAL A 87 3.83 -2.47 -9.89
N ASN A 88 5.11 -2.56 -10.22
CA ASN A 88 5.57 -3.07 -11.51
C ASN A 88 5.33 -4.58 -11.62
N PHE A 89 5.42 -5.11 -12.85
CA PHE A 89 5.18 -6.54 -13.10
C PHE A 89 6.15 -7.47 -12.38
N SER A 90 7.37 -7.00 -12.11
CA SER A 90 8.42 -7.76 -11.43
C SER A 90 8.33 -7.72 -9.91
N LEU A 91 7.30 -7.08 -9.32
CA LEU A 91 7.11 -6.91 -7.88
C LEU A 91 8.35 -6.32 -7.17
N SER A 92 9.07 -5.44 -7.85
CA SER A 92 10.33 -4.85 -7.39
C SER A 92 10.24 -3.34 -7.13
N THR A 93 9.04 -2.75 -7.25
CA THR A 93 8.83 -1.32 -7.02
C THR A 93 9.29 -0.91 -5.61
N TYR A 94 10.13 0.11 -5.56
CA TYR A 94 10.56 0.74 -4.32
C TYR A 94 10.67 2.26 -4.52
N PHE A 95 10.44 3.03 -3.47
CA PHE A 95 10.68 4.47 -3.46
C PHE A 95 11.57 4.82 -2.27
N ARG A 96 12.72 5.44 -2.55
CA ARG A 96 13.64 5.95 -1.54
C ARG A 96 13.58 7.46 -1.51
N CYS A 97 13.42 8.01 -0.32
CA CYS A 97 13.22 9.43 -0.10
C CYS A 97 14.32 10.02 0.79
N HIS A 98 14.76 11.21 0.42
CA HIS A 98 15.58 12.10 1.23
C HIS A 98 14.69 13.10 1.94
N PHE A 99 14.88 13.23 3.25
CA PHE A 99 14.16 14.14 4.11
C PHE A 99 15.14 15.08 4.80
N TRP A 100 14.88 16.39 4.75
CA TRP A 100 15.68 17.34 5.51
C TRP A 100 14.89 18.57 5.95
N TRP A 101 15.24 19.09 7.13
CA TRP A 101 14.61 20.28 7.71
C TRP A 101 15.58 20.95 8.70
N ASN A 102 15.37 22.23 8.97
CA ASN A 102 16.21 22.96 9.91
C ASN A 102 16.02 22.42 11.33
N ALA A 103 17.09 22.40 12.12
CA ALA A 103 17.02 21.98 13.51
C ALA A 103 16.30 23.02 14.39
N VAL A 104 16.48 24.30 14.07
CA VAL A 104 15.85 25.45 14.74
C VAL A 104 15.38 26.43 13.66
N PRO A 105 14.24 27.12 13.84
CA PRO A 105 13.79 28.14 12.90
C PRO A 105 14.86 29.20 12.63
N GLY A 106 15.23 29.36 11.35
CA GLY A 106 16.26 30.32 10.91
C GLY A 106 17.70 29.96 11.29
N GLY A 107 17.94 28.78 11.85
CA GLY A 107 19.29 28.31 12.22
C GLY A 107 20.08 27.72 11.04
N PRO A 108 21.41 27.63 11.14
CA PRO A 108 22.27 27.07 10.09
C PRO A 108 22.31 25.53 10.09
N ASN A 109 21.90 24.90 11.19
CA ASN A 109 21.94 23.45 11.36
C ASN A 109 20.66 22.80 10.84
N TYR A 110 20.80 21.64 10.20
CA TYR A 110 19.69 20.87 9.65
C TYR A 110 19.81 19.38 9.98
N PHE A 111 18.67 18.70 10.00
CA PHE A 111 18.57 17.25 10.02
C PHE A 111 18.45 16.75 8.58
N SER A 112 19.09 15.61 8.28
CA SER A 112 19.09 15.00 6.95
C SER A 112 19.07 13.49 7.09
N TYR A 113 18.06 12.86 6.48
CA TYR A 113 17.83 11.42 6.61
C TYR A 113 17.29 10.80 5.32
N TRP A 114 17.59 9.53 5.11
CA TRP A 114 17.09 8.71 3.99
C TRP A 114 16.18 7.61 4.50
N PHE A 115 15.13 7.30 3.73
CA PHE A 115 14.22 6.23 4.09
C PHE A 115 13.50 5.66 2.85
N ASP A 116 13.36 4.34 2.83
CA ASP A 116 12.52 3.66 1.84
C ASP A 116 11.05 3.84 2.22
N ILE A 117 10.41 4.87 1.66
CA ILE A 117 9.03 5.22 1.97
C ILE A 117 8.04 4.15 1.51
N PHE A 118 8.43 3.36 0.51
CA PHE A 118 7.69 2.19 0.05
C PHE A 118 8.65 1.10 -0.43
N THR A 119 8.41 -0.13 0.01
CA THR A 119 8.97 -1.32 -0.63
C THR A 119 7.88 -2.39 -0.75
N VAL A 120 7.84 -3.10 -1.88
CA VAL A 120 6.91 -4.24 -2.05
C VAL A 120 7.05 -5.25 -0.90
N TYR A 121 8.29 -5.56 -0.51
CA TYR A 121 8.56 -6.54 0.54
C TYR A 121 7.97 -6.18 1.91
N ARG A 122 7.97 -4.88 2.27
CA ARG A 122 7.46 -4.40 3.57
C ARG A 122 5.97 -4.06 3.53
N ASP A 123 5.53 -3.41 2.46
CA ASP A 123 4.25 -2.69 2.41
C ASP A 123 3.19 -3.34 1.51
N ASP A 124 3.60 -4.31 0.67
CA ASP A 124 2.73 -5.03 -0.24
C ASP A 124 2.91 -6.55 -0.12
N ASN A 125 3.22 -7.05 1.09
CA ASN A 125 3.41 -8.46 1.35
C ASN A 125 2.46 -8.96 2.45
N PRO A 126 1.44 -9.78 2.14
CA PRO A 126 0.49 -10.28 3.14
C PRO A 126 1.12 -11.24 4.16
N LEU A 127 2.28 -11.81 3.84
CA LEU A 127 3.06 -12.66 4.74
C LEU A 127 4.13 -11.87 5.50
N GLY A 128 4.22 -10.56 5.26
CA GLY A 128 5.17 -9.67 5.89
C GLY A 128 4.86 -9.43 7.37
N ARG A 129 5.86 -8.90 8.09
CA ARG A 129 5.69 -8.50 9.50
C ARG A 129 4.66 -7.37 9.68
N TYR A 130 4.46 -6.57 8.64
CA TYR A 130 3.56 -5.42 8.65
C TYR A 130 2.43 -5.68 7.66
N PRO A 131 1.19 -5.28 7.97
CA PRO A 131 0.08 -5.47 7.05
C PRO A 131 0.30 -4.68 5.77
N VAL A 132 -0.29 -5.19 4.69
CA VAL A 132 -0.31 -4.52 3.40
C VAL A 132 -1.01 -3.17 3.53
N CYS A 133 -0.45 -2.14 2.89
CA CYS A 133 -1.08 -0.85 2.79
C CYS A 133 -1.39 -0.52 1.33
N SER A 134 -2.67 -0.27 1.05
CA SER A 134 -3.11 0.38 -0.20
C SER A 134 -2.95 1.90 -0.11
N GLU A 135 -3.17 2.44 1.08
CA GLU A 135 -2.82 3.82 1.47
C GLU A 135 -1.81 3.76 2.63
N CYS A 136 -0.57 4.14 2.36
CA CYS A 136 0.53 4.11 3.31
C CYS A 136 0.77 5.53 3.85
N ILE A 137 0.26 5.81 5.05
CA ILE A 137 0.36 7.12 5.69
C ILE A 137 1.60 7.16 6.60
N TRP A 138 2.48 8.13 6.34
CA TRP A 138 3.74 8.33 7.04
C TRP A 138 3.78 9.68 7.74
N GLU A 139 4.18 9.65 9.02
CA GLU A 139 4.36 10.83 9.85
C GLU A 139 5.78 10.84 10.45
N MET A 140 6.39 12.01 10.56
CA MET A 140 7.66 12.16 11.28
C MET A 140 7.45 11.86 12.77
N SER A 141 8.35 11.07 13.36
CA SER A 141 8.20 10.66 14.75
C SER A 141 8.34 11.86 15.69
N LYS A 142 7.39 11.97 16.62
CA LYS A 142 7.44 12.96 17.71
C LYS A 142 8.38 12.56 18.84
N LEU A 143 8.74 11.28 18.92
CA LEU A 143 9.51 10.70 20.02
C LEU A 143 11.01 10.60 19.70
N ARG A 144 11.34 10.30 18.44
CA ARG A 144 12.72 10.10 17.99
C ARG A 144 12.97 10.85 16.70
N GLN A 145 13.89 11.82 16.72
CA GLN A 145 14.18 12.72 15.59
C GLN A 145 14.53 11.99 14.29
N ASN A 146 15.24 10.85 14.38
CA ASN A 146 15.69 10.06 13.24
C ASN A 146 14.75 8.90 12.92
N SER A 147 13.45 9.05 13.17
CA SER A 147 12.47 7.99 12.93
C SER A 147 11.23 8.53 12.22
N ILE A 148 10.65 7.69 11.38
CA ILE A 148 9.39 7.94 10.66
C ILE A 148 8.42 6.80 10.96
N CYS A 149 7.14 7.10 11.08
CA CYS A 149 6.13 6.14 11.52
C CYS A 149 5.04 5.98 10.47
N ARG A 150 4.69 4.72 10.18
CA ARG A 150 3.51 4.35 9.40
C ARG A 150 2.31 4.29 10.33
N ILE A 151 1.32 5.14 10.10
CA ILE A 151 0.19 5.34 11.01
C ILE A 151 -1.08 4.71 10.42
N ASN A 152 -1.81 3.97 11.27
CA ASN A 152 -3.11 3.38 10.97
C ASN A 152 -4.25 4.35 11.35
N ARG A 153 -5.48 4.04 10.93
CA ARG A 153 -6.67 4.87 11.20
C ARG A 153 -6.96 5.06 12.69
N ASP A 154 -6.64 4.06 13.51
CA ASP A 154 -6.78 4.08 14.96
C ASP A 154 -5.61 4.81 15.67
N LYS A 155 -4.70 5.42 14.90
CA LYS A 155 -3.46 6.07 15.36
C LYS A 155 -2.41 5.13 15.95
N SER A 156 -2.64 3.81 15.92
CA SER A 156 -1.56 2.84 16.11
C SER A 156 -0.60 2.91 14.92
N GLY A 157 0.58 2.30 15.04
CA GLY A 157 1.51 2.32 13.92
C GLY A 157 2.84 1.65 14.23
N TRP A 158 3.71 1.68 13.23
CA TRP A 158 5.06 1.15 13.32
C TRP A 158 6.05 2.24 12.97
N CYS A 159 7.06 2.42 13.82
CA CYS A 159 8.11 3.41 13.60
C CYS A 159 9.40 2.73 13.15
N PHE A 160 10.07 3.38 12.22
CA PHE A 160 11.27 2.89 11.58
C PHE A 160 12.36 3.94 11.73
N ARG A 161 13.59 3.47 11.93
CA ARG A 161 14.76 4.33 11.94
C ARG A 161 15.08 4.72 10.51
N MET A 162 15.43 5.98 10.31
CA MET A 162 15.91 6.49 9.04
C MET A 162 17.44 6.44 8.99
N ASP A 163 17.97 6.30 7.79
CA ASP A 163 19.40 6.25 7.51
C ASP A 163 19.98 7.67 7.48
N THR A 164 21.26 7.82 7.81
CA THR A 164 21.98 9.10 7.70
C THR A 164 22.66 9.27 6.35
N GLU A 165 22.74 8.20 5.57
CA GLU A 165 23.41 8.13 4.27
C GLU A 165 22.46 7.49 3.24
N PRO A 166 22.67 7.77 1.93
CA PRO A 166 21.82 7.26 0.85
C PRO A 166 21.81 5.74 0.72
#